data_AF-A0A7X8EL72-F1
#
_entry.id   AF-A0A7X8EL72-F1
#
_cell.length_a   1.000
_cell.length_b   1.000
_cell.length_c   1.000
_cell.angle_alpha   90.00
_cell.angle_beta   90.00
_cell.angle_gamma   90.00
#
_symmetry.space_group_name_H-M   'P 1'
#
loop_
_entity.id
_entity.type
_entity.pdbx_description
1 polymer ?
#
loop_
_entity_poly.entity_id
_entity_poly.type
_entity_poly.pdbx_seq_one_letter_code
_entity_poly.pdbx_strand_id
1 'polypeptide(L)'
;MEHNLADVIHRLGGAYFANTLMNSFMAQLDEVLVNRVRAVEGEIHHTSERFARLSEALGELQEEFALKGRETRESVEEIDRMNGELAADLKRSGADLDGMSGNVARTVESTFSTLESFLEIEKMSGEIQRIAKQTNLLALNASIEAARAGEHGRGFAIVAKNVQDLAEGTRAASESIGAKVSEISGAVEKTMNDIKGIGDMFDMIRRSLTGFASFLESNRAFMEGMERTMADAGEK
;
A
#
# COMPACT_ATOMS: atom_id res chain seq x y z
N MET A 1 -44.20 -76.25 86.82
CA MET A 1 -44.75 -74.92 86.48
C MET A 1 -43.69 -73.82 86.51
N GLU A 2 -42.71 -73.84 87.43
CA GLU A 2 -41.67 -72.79 87.53
C GLU A 2 -40.73 -72.68 86.31
N HIS A 3 -40.38 -73.79 85.66
CA HIS A 3 -39.47 -73.77 84.50
C HIS A 3 -40.07 -73.07 83.26
N ASN A 4 -41.40 -73.02 83.16
CA ASN A 4 -42.11 -72.39 82.04
C ASN A 4 -42.21 -70.86 82.21
N LEU A 5 -42.23 -70.37 83.46
CA LEU A 5 -42.29 -68.95 83.77
C LEU A 5 -40.95 -68.24 83.49
N ALA A 6 -39.83 -68.88 83.80
CA ALA A 6 -38.50 -68.35 83.52
C ALA A 6 -38.23 -68.21 82.00
N ASP A 7 -38.65 -69.20 81.21
CA ASP A 7 -38.52 -69.17 79.75
C ASP A 7 -39.43 -68.10 79.12
N VAL A 8 -40.66 -67.94 79.62
CA VAL A 8 -41.57 -66.86 79.19
C VAL A 8 -41.01 -65.48 79.53
N ILE A 9 -40.45 -65.28 80.74
CA ILE A 9 -39.82 -64.01 81.13
C ILE A 9 -38.59 -63.72 80.28
N HIS A 10 -37.76 -64.72 79.98
CA HIS A 10 -36.58 -64.55 79.13
C HIS A 10 -36.96 -64.22 77.68
N ARG A 11 -38.01 -64.85 77.13
CA ARG A 11 -38.54 -64.54 75.79
C ARG A 11 -39.21 -63.16 75.72
N LEU A 12 -39.95 -62.77 76.76
CA LEU A 12 -40.54 -61.43 76.87
C LEU A 12 -39.47 -60.35 77.05
N GLY A 13 -38.44 -60.59 77.86
CA GLY A 13 -37.30 -59.69 78.03
C GLY A 13 -36.49 -59.53 76.74
N GLY A 14 -36.24 -60.62 76.02
CA GLY A 14 -35.60 -60.58 74.70
C GLY A 14 -36.42 -59.84 73.64
N ALA A 15 -37.74 -60.05 73.62
CA ALA A 15 -38.65 -59.34 72.73
C ALA A 15 -38.76 -57.85 73.07
N TYR A 16 -38.80 -57.49 74.36
CA TYR A 16 -38.80 -56.10 74.82
C TYR A 16 -37.49 -55.41 74.45
N PHE A 17 -36.34 -56.04 74.70
CA PHE A 17 -35.03 -55.51 74.32
C PHE A 17 -34.90 -55.33 72.80
N ALA A 18 -35.33 -56.33 72.01
CA ALA A 18 -35.35 -56.22 70.55
C ALA A 18 -36.27 -55.08 70.07
N ASN A 19 -37.44 -54.90 70.69
CA ASN A 19 -38.34 -53.79 70.38
C ASN A 19 -37.73 -52.43 70.73
N THR A 20 -37.11 -52.28 71.91
CA THR A 20 -36.41 -51.06 72.30
C THR A 20 -35.24 -50.73 71.37
N LEU A 21 -34.46 -51.74 70.99
CA LEU A 21 -33.32 -51.57 70.08
C LEU A 21 -33.78 -51.19 68.67
N MET A 22 -34.89 -51.79 68.19
CA MET A 22 -35.51 -51.42 66.92
C MET A 22 -36.06 -49.98 66.95
N ASN A 23 -36.73 -49.57 68.04
CA ASN A 23 -37.23 -48.20 68.17
C ASN A 23 -36.09 -47.18 68.22
N SER A 24 -35.00 -47.48 68.95
CA SER A 24 -33.80 -46.63 68.99
C SER A 24 -33.12 -46.53 67.63
N PHE A 25 -33.03 -47.65 66.89
CA PHE A 25 -32.45 -47.68 65.55
C PHE A 25 -33.31 -46.89 64.56
N MET A 26 -34.63 -47.03 64.60
CA MET A 26 -35.55 -46.25 63.77
C MET A 26 -35.46 -44.75 64.08
N ALA A 27 -35.36 -44.36 65.36
CA ALA A 27 -35.17 -42.96 65.74
C ALA A 27 -33.84 -42.39 65.23
N GLN A 28 -32.75 -43.15 65.29
CA GLN A 28 -31.46 -42.75 64.71
C GLN A 28 -31.51 -42.66 63.18
N LEU A 29 -32.21 -43.58 62.51
CA LEU A 29 -32.40 -43.51 61.06
C LEU A 29 -33.19 -42.27 60.64
N ASP A 30 -34.28 -41.95 61.34
CA ASP A 30 -35.05 -40.73 61.10
C ASP A 30 -34.19 -39.48 61.28
N GLU A 31 -33.39 -39.41 62.35
CA GLU A 31 -32.49 -38.29 62.60
C GLU A 31 -31.43 -38.13 61.48
N VAL A 32 -30.81 -39.24 61.06
CA VAL A 32 -29.83 -39.24 59.96
C VAL A 32 -30.47 -38.84 58.64
N LEU A 33 -31.67 -39.34 58.33
CA LEU A 33 -32.40 -39.00 57.11
C LEU A 33 -32.82 -37.52 57.09
N VAL A 34 -33.35 -37.00 58.20
CA VAL A 34 -33.72 -35.58 58.32
C VAL A 34 -32.49 -34.69 58.17
N ASN A 35 -31.37 -35.02 58.81
CA ASN A 35 -30.13 -34.28 58.67
C ASN A 35 -29.59 -34.33 57.23
N ARG A 36 -29.72 -35.48 56.55
CA ARG A 36 -29.30 -35.63 55.16
C ARG A 36 -30.18 -34.81 54.20
N VAL A 37 -31.50 -34.80 54.40
CA VAL A 37 -32.45 -33.99 53.62
C VAL A 37 -32.14 -32.50 53.80
N ARG A 38 -31.96 -32.03 55.05
CA ARG A 38 -31.61 -30.63 55.33
C ARG A 38 -30.27 -30.21 54.70
N ALA A 39 -29.27 -31.09 54.71
CA ALA A 39 -28.00 -30.82 54.03
C ALA A 39 -28.17 -30.67 52.52
N VAL A 40 -28.99 -31.55 51.90
CA VAL A 40 -29.30 -31.46 50.47
C VAL A 40 -30.11 -30.20 50.14
N GLU A 41 -31.07 -29.80 50.97
CA GLU A 41 -31.81 -28.54 50.79
C GLU A 41 -30.88 -27.33 50.82
N GLY A 42 -29.92 -27.30 51.75
CA GLY A 42 -28.90 -26.24 51.81
C GLY A 42 -28.02 -26.18 50.56
N GLU A 43 -27.56 -27.34 50.06
CA GLU A 43 -26.80 -27.45 48.82
C GLU A 43 -27.62 -26.97 47.59
N ILE A 44 -28.91 -27.33 47.51
CA ILE A 44 -29.82 -26.88 46.44
C ILE A 44 -30.00 -25.36 46.52
N HIS A 45 -30.21 -24.81 47.70
CA HIS A 45 -30.39 -23.37 47.88
C HIS A 45 -29.15 -22.60 47.40
N HIS A 46 -27.96 -23.02 47.82
CA HIS A 46 -26.70 -22.41 47.39
C HIS A 46 -26.43 -22.58 45.89
N THR A 47 -26.81 -23.72 45.31
CA THR A 47 -26.72 -23.95 43.86
C THR A 47 -27.66 -23.04 43.08
N SER A 48 -28.90 -22.85 43.56
CA SER A 48 -29.87 -21.92 42.97
C SER A 48 -29.39 -20.47 43.02
N GLU A 49 -28.80 -20.02 44.13
CA GLU A 49 -28.20 -18.68 44.22
C GLU A 49 -27.06 -18.49 43.22
N ARG A 50 -26.20 -19.51 43.04
CA ARG A 50 -25.14 -19.50 42.02
C ARG A 50 -25.73 -19.42 40.61
N PHE A 51 -26.81 -20.14 40.35
CA PHE A 51 -27.48 -20.13 39.05
C PHE A 51 -28.12 -18.78 38.76
N ALA A 52 -28.75 -18.14 39.75
CA ALA A 52 -29.30 -16.80 39.61
C ALA A 52 -28.23 -15.76 39.26
N ARG A 53 -27.09 -15.76 39.99
CA ARG A 53 -25.95 -14.88 39.67
C ARG A 53 -25.37 -15.14 38.29
N LEU A 54 -25.28 -16.41 37.87
CA LEU A 54 -24.82 -16.77 36.53
C LEU A 54 -25.78 -16.26 35.45
N SER A 55 -27.09 -16.37 35.67
CA SER A 55 -28.11 -15.90 34.73
C SER A 55 -28.08 -14.38 34.58
N GLU A 56 -27.84 -13.64 35.67
CA GLU A 56 -27.68 -12.18 35.65
C GLU A 56 -26.43 -11.78 34.85
N ALA A 57 -25.28 -12.40 35.14
CA ALA A 57 -24.03 -12.16 34.41
C ALA A 57 -24.14 -12.51 32.91
N LEU A 58 -24.90 -13.55 32.57
CA LEU A 58 -25.19 -13.90 31.16
C LEU A 58 -26.04 -12.83 30.48
N GLY A 59 -27.01 -12.24 31.18
CA GLY A 59 -27.82 -11.15 30.65
C GLY A 59 -27.01 -9.89 30.36
N GLU A 60 -26.14 -9.50 31.30
CA GLU A 60 -25.21 -8.37 31.11
C GLU A 60 -24.28 -8.61 29.91
N LEU A 61 -23.72 -9.83 29.80
CA LEU A 61 -22.84 -10.20 28.69
C LEU A 61 -23.56 -10.16 27.33
N GLN A 62 -24.83 -10.58 27.28
CA GLN A 62 -25.65 -10.50 26.06
C GLN A 62 -25.88 -9.05 25.62
N GLU A 63 -26.18 -8.15 26.56
CA GLU A 63 -26.38 -6.74 26.27
C GLU A 63 -25.08 -6.08 25.77
N GLU A 64 -23.94 -6.38 26.39
CA GLU A 64 -22.63 -5.90 25.95
C GLU A 64 -22.28 -6.41 24.53
N PHE A 65 -22.53 -7.70 24.26
CA PHE A 65 -22.31 -8.29 22.93
C PHE A 65 -23.18 -7.62 21.87
N ALA A 66 -24.45 -7.34 22.18
CA ALA A 66 -25.36 -6.66 21.25
C ALA A 66 -24.89 -5.24 20.92
N LEU A 67 -24.39 -4.49 21.91
CA LEU A 67 -23.83 -3.16 21.71
C LEU A 67 -22.59 -3.21 20.81
N LYS A 68 -21.61 -4.06 21.14
CA LYS A 68 -20.37 -4.23 20.35
C LYS A 68 -20.65 -4.73 18.93
N GLY A 69 -21.67 -5.57 18.75
CA GLY A 69 -22.14 -6.02 17.45
C GLY A 69 -22.63 -4.87 16.57
N ARG A 70 -23.40 -3.92 17.14
CA ARG A 70 -23.84 -2.71 16.43
C ARG A 70 -22.66 -1.82 16.03
N GLU A 71 -21.75 -1.53 16.96
CA GLU A 71 -20.55 -0.72 16.67
C GLU A 71 -19.68 -1.35 15.57
N THR A 72 -19.54 -2.67 15.60
CA THR A 72 -18.82 -3.42 14.56
C THR A 72 -19.52 -3.29 13.20
N ARG A 73 -20.86 -3.36 13.16
CA ARG A 73 -21.64 -3.21 11.92
C ARG A 73 -21.47 -1.82 11.32
N GLU A 74 -21.57 -0.77 12.14
CA GLU A 74 -21.35 0.61 11.70
C GLU A 74 -19.94 0.80 11.13
N SER A 75 -18.92 0.22 11.79
CA SER A 75 -17.54 0.24 11.31
C SER A 75 -17.39 -0.48 9.97
N VAL A 76 -18.11 -1.60 9.77
CA VAL A 76 -18.10 -2.36 8.51
C VAL A 76 -18.68 -1.53 7.37
N GLU A 77 -19.82 -0.88 7.60
CA GLU A 77 -20.46 0.00 6.61
C GLU A 77 -19.58 1.21 6.25
N GLU A 78 -18.90 1.80 7.24
CA GLU A 78 -17.95 2.89 7.00
C GLU A 78 -16.76 2.45 6.14
N ILE A 79 -16.19 1.28 6.43
CA ILE A 79 -15.09 0.71 5.65
C ILE A 79 -15.52 0.37 4.21
N ASP A 80 -16.72 -0.17 3.99
CA ASP A 80 -17.21 -0.43 2.63
C ASP A 80 -17.36 0.87 1.82
N ARG A 81 -17.89 1.94 2.44
CA ARG A 81 -17.95 3.28 1.82
C ARG A 81 -16.55 3.78 1.44
N MET A 82 -15.60 3.71 2.37
CA MET A 82 -14.21 4.13 2.12
C MET A 82 -13.55 3.29 1.01
N ASN A 83 -13.80 1.97 0.98
CA ASN A 83 -13.30 1.10 -0.08
C ASN A 83 -13.87 1.49 -1.46
N GLY A 84 -15.16 1.88 -1.52
CA GLY A 84 -15.80 2.37 -2.74
C GLY A 84 -15.17 3.68 -3.24
N GLU A 85 -14.93 4.63 -2.34
CA GLU A 85 -14.24 5.89 -2.65
C GLU A 85 -12.80 5.63 -3.14
N LEU A 86 -12.06 4.76 -2.44
CA LEU A 86 -10.69 4.43 -2.82
C LEU A 86 -10.62 3.72 -4.18
N ALA A 87 -11.58 2.85 -4.50
CA ALA A 87 -11.66 2.21 -5.82
C ALA A 87 -11.88 3.23 -6.94
N ALA A 88 -12.74 4.24 -6.72
CA ALA A 88 -12.95 5.31 -7.67
C ALA A 88 -11.69 6.17 -7.86
N ASP A 89 -10.99 6.48 -6.77
CA ASP A 89 -9.75 7.25 -6.80
C ASP A 89 -8.62 6.48 -7.51
N LEU A 90 -8.46 5.18 -7.25
CA LEU A 90 -7.49 4.34 -7.97
C LEU A 90 -7.75 4.32 -9.48
N LYS A 91 -9.02 4.25 -9.89
CA LYS A 91 -9.40 4.30 -11.31
C LYS A 91 -9.04 5.64 -11.94
N ARG A 92 -9.28 6.75 -11.23
CA ARG A 92 -8.89 8.10 -11.67
C ARG A 92 -7.37 8.22 -11.80
N SER A 93 -6.63 7.80 -10.77
CA SER A 93 -5.16 7.80 -10.80
C SER A 93 -4.59 6.94 -11.94
N GLY A 94 -5.22 5.81 -12.26
CA GLY A 94 -4.85 4.99 -13.42
C GLY A 94 -5.00 5.74 -14.74
N ALA A 95 -6.13 6.44 -14.94
CA ALA A 95 -6.35 7.25 -16.15
C ALA A 95 -5.40 8.44 -16.24
N ASP A 96 -5.12 9.11 -15.12
CA ASP A 96 -4.16 10.21 -15.05
C ASP A 96 -2.75 9.73 -15.44
N LEU A 97 -2.31 8.57 -14.93
CA LEU A 97 -1.02 7.98 -15.30
C LEU A 97 -0.92 7.61 -16.77
N ASP A 98 -1.97 7.04 -17.36
CA ASP A 98 -1.99 6.75 -18.81
C ASP A 98 -1.88 8.07 -19.62
N GLY A 99 -2.54 9.13 -19.18
CA GLY A 99 -2.42 10.48 -19.76
C GLY A 99 -1.01 11.07 -19.63
N MET A 100 -0.40 10.93 -18.45
CA MET A 100 0.98 11.38 -18.19
C MET A 100 2.01 10.60 -19.00
N SER A 101 1.83 9.28 -19.16
CA SER A 101 2.67 8.44 -20.02
C SER A 101 2.60 8.91 -21.48
N GLY A 102 1.39 9.25 -21.97
CA GLY A 102 1.22 9.86 -23.29
C GLY A 102 1.91 11.21 -23.45
N ASN A 103 1.91 12.05 -22.41
CA ASN A 103 2.66 13.30 -22.40
C ASN A 103 4.18 13.05 -22.50
N VAL A 104 4.70 12.11 -21.72
CA VAL A 104 6.12 11.73 -21.75
C VAL A 104 6.52 11.26 -23.14
N ALA A 105 5.72 10.39 -23.78
CA ALA A 105 5.99 9.92 -25.14
C ALA A 105 6.08 11.08 -26.15
N ARG A 106 5.18 12.07 -26.07
CA ARG A 106 5.23 13.27 -26.91
C ARG A 106 6.46 14.14 -26.63
N THR A 107 6.84 14.29 -25.35
CA THR A 107 8.04 15.04 -24.98
C THR A 107 9.31 14.38 -25.53
N VAL A 108 9.40 13.05 -25.47
CA VAL A 108 10.49 12.27 -26.07
C VAL A 108 10.58 12.53 -27.57
N GLU A 109 9.46 12.44 -28.29
CA GLU A 109 9.41 12.67 -29.74
C GLU A 109 9.84 14.09 -30.11
N SER A 110 9.33 15.11 -29.41
CA SER A 110 9.71 16.51 -29.63
C SER A 110 11.19 16.78 -29.34
N THR A 111 11.73 16.12 -28.33
CA THR A 111 13.14 16.24 -27.94
C THR A 111 14.05 15.59 -28.97
N PHE A 112 13.65 14.44 -29.55
CA PHE A 112 14.36 13.82 -30.68
C PHE A 112 14.38 14.73 -31.91
N SER A 113 13.24 15.31 -32.29
CA SER A 113 13.19 16.25 -33.42
C SER A 113 14.08 17.48 -33.21
N THR A 114 14.17 17.95 -31.97
CA THR A 114 15.08 19.04 -31.59
C THR A 114 16.55 18.63 -31.75
N LEU A 115 16.91 17.41 -31.36
CA LEU A 115 18.26 16.87 -31.53
C LEU A 115 18.63 16.75 -33.02
N GLU A 116 17.73 16.28 -33.87
CA GLU A 116 17.95 16.23 -35.32
C GLU A 116 18.24 17.63 -35.90
N SER A 117 17.47 18.64 -35.48
CA SER A 117 17.69 20.03 -35.89
C SER A 117 19.08 20.54 -35.49
N PHE A 118 19.58 20.15 -34.31
CA PHE A 118 20.94 20.51 -33.88
C PHE A 118 22.03 19.82 -34.70
N LEU A 119 21.84 18.56 -35.09
CA LEU A 119 22.77 17.85 -35.97
C LEU A 119 22.85 18.51 -37.36
N GLU A 120 21.73 19.02 -37.88
CA GLU A 120 21.73 19.78 -39.12
C GLU A 120 22.51 21.11 -38.99
N ILE A 121 22.34 21.83 -37.88
CA ILE A 121 23.09 23.06 -37.60
C ILE A 121 24.60 22.77 -37.48
N GLU A 122 24.98 21.67 -36.82
CA GLU A 122 26.37 21.24 -36.74
C GLU A 122 26.97 21.01 -38.13
N LYS A 123 26.24 20.30 -38.99
CA LYS A 123 26.65 20.07 -40.39
C LYS A 123 26.83 21.38 -41.14
N MET A 124 25.86 22.30 -41.05
CA MET A 124 25.93 23.63 -41.68
C MET A 124 27.14 24.42 -41.18
N SER A 125 27.41 24.40 -39.87
CA SER A 125 28.58 25.06 -39.28
C SER A 125 29.89 24.49 -39.85
N GLY A 126 29.98 23.17 -40.00
CA GLY A 126 31.12 22.52 -40.66
C GLY A 126 31.28 22.90 -42.13
N GLU A 127 30.19 23.14 -42.86
CA GLU A 127 30.26 23.67 -44.24
C GLU A 127 30.78 25.10 -44.27
N ILE A 128 30.32 25.96 -43.37
CA ILE A 128 30.78 27.35 -43.26
C ILE A 128 32.28 27.38 -42.91
N GLN A 129 32.77 26.52 -42.01
CA GLN A 129 34.21 26.40 -41.74
C GLN A 129 35.01 26.01 -42.98
N ARG A 130 34.50 25.07 -43.80
CA ARG A 130 35.15 24.70 -45.07
C ARG A 130 35.19 25.87 -46.04
N ILE A 131 34.10 26.61 -46.18
CA ILE A 131 34.02 27.81 -47.03
C ILE A 131 35.00 28.87 -46.54
N ALA A 132 35.00 29.18 -45.24
CA ALA A 132 35.92 30.14 -44.64
C ALA A 132 37.39 29.76 -44.89
N LYS A 133 37.74 28.48 -44.76
CA LYS A 133 39.09 27.98 -45.09
C LYS A 133 39.44 28.17 -46.56
N GLN A 134 38.52 27.88 -47.48
CA GLN A 134 38.73 28.09 -48.92
C GLN A 134 38.87 29.59 -49.26
N THR A 135 38.03 30.44 -48.68
CA THR A 135 38.09 31.90 -48.84
C THR A 135 39.41 32.46 -48.34
N ASN A 136 39.90 31.98 -47.19
CA ASN A 136 41.21 32.38 -46.67
C ASN A 136 42.36 31.99 -47.61
N LEU A 137 42.30 30.79 -48.19
CA LEU A 137 43.29 30.35 -49.19
C LEU A 137 43.23 31.18 -50.49
N LEU A 138 42.04 31.52 -50.95
CA LEU A 138 41.86 32.40 -52.12
C LEU A 138 42.40 33.81 -51.84
N ALA A 139 42.11 34.35 -50.66
CA ALA A 139 42.60 35.66 -50.24
C ALA A 139 44.12 35.70 -50.07
N LEU A 140 44.71 34.62 -49.55
CA LEU A 140 46.16 34.46 -49.49
C LEU A 140 46.78 34.48 -50.89
N ASN A 141 46.22 33.72 -51.84
CA ASN A 141 46.69 33.72 -53.23
C ASN A 141 46.57 35.11 -53.86
N ALA A 142 45.47 35.82 -53.62
CA ALA A 142 45.29 37.20 -54.09
C ALA A 142 46.30 38.17 -53.48
N SER A 143 46.63 38.01 -52.19
CA SER A 143 47.65 38.81 -51.49
C SER A 143 49.04 38.59 -52.09
N ILE A 144 49.39 37.35 -52.43
CA ILE A 144 50.65 36.99 -53.10
C ILE A 144 50.72 37.65 -54.49
N GLU A 145 49.65 37.57 -55.29
CA GLU A 145 49.65 38.14 -56.64
C GLU A 145 49.63 39.68 -56.61
N ALA A 146 48.97 40.28 -55.62
CA ALA A 146 49.01 41.72 -55.37
C ALA A 146 50.43 42.20 -55.01
N ALA A 147 51.17 41.44 -54.19
CA ALA A 147 52.58 41.72 -53.92
C ALA A 147 53.45 41.60 -55.18
N ARG A 148 53.14 40.63 -56.05
CA ARG A 148 53.85 40.40 -57.32
C ARG A 148 53.66 41.52 -58.33
N ALA A 149 52.49 42.17 -58.33
CA ALA A 149 52.18 43.34 -59.17
C ALA A 149 52.84 44.66 -58.69
N GLY A 150 53.55 44.64 -57.55
CA GLY A 150 54.28 45.80 -57.03
C GLY A 150 53.37 46.98 -56.71
N GLU A 151 53.72 48.18 -57.17
CA GLU A 151 52.96 49.42 -56.90
C GLU A 151 51.52 49.35 -57.43
N HIS A 152 51.28 48.64 -58.55
CA HIS A 152 49.93 48.50 -59.13
C HIS A 152 49.01 47.59 -58.30
N GLY A 153 49.56 46.75 -57.43
CA GLY A 153 48.81 45.80 -56.61
C GLY A 153 48.43 46.30 -55.21
N ARG A 154 48.88 47.49 -54.77
CA ARG A 154 48.66 47.98 -53.40
C ARG A 154 47.19 47.98 -52.95
N GLY A 155 46.27 48.41 -53.81
CA GLY A 155 44.84 48.39 -53.52
C GLY A 155 44.29 46.96 -53.36
N PHE A 156 44.72 46.04 -54.22
CA PHE A 156 44.35 44.62 -54.13
C PHE A 156 44.92 43.94 -52.89
N ALA A 157 46.12 44.31 -52.44
CA ALA A 157 46.71 43.78 -51.22
C ALA A 157 45.89 44.12 -49.97
N ILE A 158 45.34 45.34 -49.90
CA ILE A 158 44.46 45.76 -48.79
C ILE A 158 43.17 44.96 -48.81
N VAL A 159 42.55 44.78 -49.98
CA VAL A 159 41.32 43.99 -50.12
C VAL A 159 41.58 42.53 -49.73
N ALA A 160 42.66 41.92 -50.22
CA ALA A 160 43.03 40.54 -49.91
C ALA A 160 43.21 40.33 -48.40
N LYS A 161 43.86 41.27 -47.71
CA LYS A 161 44.00 41.22 -46.24
C LYS A 161 42.66 41.29 -45.53
N ASN A 162 41.78 42.22 -45.90
CA ASN A 162 40.44 42.32 -45.31
C ASN A 162 39.62 41.04 -45.52
N VAL A 163 39.76 40.37 -46.68
CA VAL A 163 39.10 39.09 -46.93
C VAL A 163 39.68 37.96 -46.07
N GLN A 164 41.01 37.93 -45.83
CA GLN A 164 41.60 36.97 -44.89
C GLN A 164 41.06 37.17 -43.47
N ASP A 165 41.05 38.42 -42.98
CA ASP A 165 40.55 38.74 -41.63
C ASP A 165 39.08 38.33 -41.49
N LEU A 166 38.26 38.57 -42.52
CA LEU A 166 36.85 38.17 -42.56
C LEU A 166 36.68 36.64 -42.58
N ALA A 167 37.53 35.93 -43.33
CA ALA A 167 37.52 34.48 -43.38
C ALA A 167 37.94 33.84 -42.05
N GLU A 168 38.96 34.37 -41.37
CA GLU A 168 39.34 33.93 -40.03
C GLU A 168 38.23 34.20 -39.00
N GLY A 169 37.62 35.38 -39.03
CA GLY A 169 36.48 35.72 -38.18
C GLY A 169 35.28 34.79 -38.41
N THR A 170 35.00 34.45 -39.68
CA THR A 170 33.94 33.50 -40.04
C THR A 170 34.23 32.11 -39.49
N ARG A 171 35.47 31.62 -39.63
CA ARG A 171 35.88 30.32 -39.08
C ARG A 171 35.69 30.27 -37.56
N ALA A 172 36.19 31.29 -36.85
CA ALA A 172 36.09 31.36 -35.39
C ALA A 172 34.62 31.42 -34.92
N ALA A 173 33.76 32.16 -35.63
CA ALA A 173 32.33 32.20 -35.35
C ALA A 173 31.68 30.82 -35.53
N SER A 174 31.99 30.09 -36.60
CA SER A 174 31.48 28.74 -36.83
C SER A 174 32.00 27.71 -35.81
N GLU A 175 33.26 27.79 -35.40
CA GLU A 175 33.80 26.98 -34.29
C GLU A 175 33.02 27.21 -32.99
N SER A 176 32.70 28.46 -32.66
CA SER A 176 31.89 28.82 -31.49
C SER A 176 30.46 28.26 -31.59
N ILE A 177 29.84 28.31 -32.78
CA ILE A 177 28.53 27.69 -33.03
C ILE A 177 28.60 26.17 -32.80
N GLY A 178 29.62 25.49 -33.35
CA GLY A 178 29.80 24.04 -33.16
C GLY A 178 29.94 23.65 -31.69
N ALA A 179 30.74 24.40 -30.92
CA ALA A 179 30.88 24.18 -29.49
C ALA A 179 29.55 24.35 -28.74
N LYS A 180 28.75 25.37 -29.09
CA LYS A 180 27.42 25.59 -28.49
C LYS A 180 26.42 24.50 -28.84
N VAL A 181 26.43 24.01 -30.08
CA VAL A 181 25.58 22.89 -30.51
C VAL A 181 25.95 21.61 -29.76
N SER A 182 27.24 21.33 -29.56
CA SER A 182 27.70 20.17 -28.78
C SER A 182 27.25 20.26 -27.31
N GLU A 183 27.38 21.44 -26.69
CA GLU A 183 26.89 21.70 -25.32
C GLU A 183 25.38 21.43 -25.20
N ILE A 184 24.58 21.93 -26.13
CA ILE A 184 23.13 21.72 -26.13
C ILE A 184 22.78 20.25 -26.37
N SER A 185 23.46 19.57 -27.29
CA SER A 185 23.24 18.15 -27.57
C SER A 185 23.48 17.29 -26.33
N GLY A 186 24.53 17.58 -25.55
CA GLY A 186 24.78 16.91 -24.27
C GLY A 186 23.70 17.20 -23.22
N ALA A 187 23.20 18.44 -23.16
CA ALA A 187 22.08 18.78 -22.27
C ALA A 187 20.78 18.05 -22.65
N VAL A 188 20.52 17.89 -23.95
CA VAL A 188 19.40 17.11 -24.49
C VAL A 188 19.54 15.63 -24.12
N GLU A 189 20.72 15.03 -24.27
CA GLU A 189 20.97 13.64 -23.89
C GLU A 189 20.72 13.39 -22.40
N LYS A 190 21.19 14.31 -21.54
CA LYS A 190 20.89 14.26 -20.10
C LYS A 190 19.39 14.34 -19.84
N THR A 191 18.69 15.24 -20.52
CA THR A 191 17.23 15.37 -20.40
C THR A 191 16.50 14.09 -20.81
N MET A 192 16.96 13.41 -21.86
CA MET A 192 16.41 12.13 -22.29
C MET A 192 16.57 11.03 -21.24
N ASN A 193 17.72 10.99 -20.55
CA ASN A 193 17.93 10.07 -19.43
C ASN A 193 17.00 10.38 -18.26
N ASP A 194 16.81 11.67 -17.93
CA ASP A 194 15.90 12.12 -16.88
C ASP A 194 14.44 11.71 -17.23
N ILE A 195 14.03 11.86 -18.50
CA ILE A 195 12.70 11.43 -18.98
C ILE A 195 12.53 9.91 -18.90
N LYS A 196 13.56 9.13 -19.23
CA LYS A 196 13.51 7.66 -19.07
C LYS A 196 13.24 7.26 -17.62
N GLY A 197 13.89 7.93 -16.67
CA GLY A 197 13.64 7.71 -15.23
C GLY A 197 12.20 8.03 -14.82
N ILE A 198 11.56 9.03 -15.44
CA ILE A 198 10.14 9.32 -15.23
C ILE A 198 9.26 8.17 -15.75
N GLY A 199 9.59 7.60 -16.92
CA GLY A 199 8.91 6.42 -17.45
C GLY A 199 8.96 5.23 -16.48
N ASP A 200 10.15 4.91 -15.95
CA ASP A 200 10.32 3.84 -14.97
C ASP A 200 9.52 4.10 -13.68
N MET A 201 9.42 5.36 -13.24
CA MET A 201 8.58 5.75 -12.10
C MET A 201 7.09 5.51 -12.39
N PHE A 202 6.60 5.86 -13.57
CA PHE A 202 5.20 5.58 -13.93
C PHE A 202 4.90 4.08 -13.95
N ASP A 203 5.80 3.25 -14.45
CA ASP A 203 5.65 1.79 -14.41
C ASP A 203 5.64 1.24 -12.97
N MET A 204 6.42 1.84 -12.06
CA MET A 204 6.36 1.50 -10.65
C MET A 204 5.01 1.88 -10.02
N ILE A 205 4.51 3.09 -10.30
CA ILE A 205 3.22 3.55 -9.78
C ILE A 205 2.09 2.68 -10.34
N ARG A 206 2.10 2.34 -11.64
CA ARG A 206 1.11 1.46 -12.28
C ARG A 206 1.02 0.12 -11.56
N ARG A 207 2.16 -0.51 -11.27
CA ARG A 207 2.22 -1.76 -10.50
C ARG A 207 1.64 -1.60 -9.10
N SER A 208 1.94 -0.50 -8.43
CA SER A 208 1.37 -0.19 -7.11
C SER A 208 -0.15 -0.04 -7.15
N LEU A 209 -0.70 0.66 -8.16
CA LEU A 209 -2.15 0.80 -8.32
C LEU A 209 -2.84 -0.54 -8.55
N THR A 210 -2.25 -1.43 -9.36
CA THR A 210 -2.77 -2.79 -9.54
C THR A 210 -2.75 -3.57 -8.22
N GLY A 211 -1.68 -3.44 -7.43
CA GLY A 211 -1.59 -4.02 -6.10
C GLY A 211 -2.68 -3.51 -5.15
N PHE A 212 -2.91 -2.19 -5.12
CA PHE A 212 -3.98 -1.59 -4.32
C PHE A 212 -5.37 -2.04 -4.75
N ALA A 213 -5.62 -2.18 -6.07
CA ALA A 213 -6.90 -2.67 -6.56
C ALA A 213 -7.18 -4.10 -6.09
N SER A 214 -6.18 -4.99 -6.16
CA SER A 214 -6.30 -6.36 -5.63
C SER A 214 -6.50 -6.39 -4.12
N PHE A 215 -5.80 -5.52 -3.37
CA PHE A 215 -6.00 -5.39 -1.93
C PHE A 215 -7.43 -4.95 -1.59
N LEU A 216 -7.98 -3.97 -2.31
CA LEU A 216 -9.36 -3.53 -2.11
C LEU A 216 -10.38 -4.62 -2.37
N GLU A 217 -10.17 -5.43 -3.41
CA GLU A 217 -11.04 -6.57 -3.71
C GLU A 217 -11.02 -7.60 -2.57
N SER A 218 -9.82 -7.92 -2.06
CA SER A 218 -9.68 -8.81 -0.89
C SER A 218 -10.30 -8.21 0.37
N ASN A 219 -10.16 -6.90 0.59
CA ASN A 219 -10.74 -6.20 1.73
C ASN A 219 -12.27 -6.27 1.65
N ARG A 220 -12.86 -5.97 0.49
CA ARG A 220 -14.31 -6.08 0.26
C ARG A 220 -14.84 -7.48 0.57
N ALA A 221 -14.16 -8.53 0.09
CA ALA A 221 -14.54 -9.91 0.40
C ALA A 221 -14.47 -10.25 1.90
N PHE A 222 -13.48 -9.69 2.61
CA PHE A 222 -13.37 -9.82 4.06
C PHE A 222 -14.53 -9.12 4.79
N MET A 223 -14.90 -7.90 4.37
CA MET A 223 -16.03 -7.15 4.95
C MET A 223 -17.36 -7.89 4.74
N GLU A 224 -17.61 -8.44 3.55
CA GLU A 224 -18.78 -9.28 3.29
C GLU A 224 -18.84 -10.53 4.20
N GLY A 225 -17.67 -11.13 4.49
CA GLY A 225 -17.56 -12.24 5.44
C GLY A 225 -17.87 -11.83 6.89
N MET A 226 -17.41 -10.64 7.30
CA MET A 226 -17.74 -10.07 8.61
C MET A 226 -19.24 -9.81 8.74
N GLU A 227 -19.87 -9.24 7.71
CA GLU A 227 -21.30 -8.94 7.73
C GLU A 227 -22.14 -10.21 7.88
N ARG A 228 -21.79 -11.30 7.16
CA ARG A 228 -22.45 -12.61 7.33
C ARG A 228 -22.28 -13.16 8.75
N THR A 229 -21.08 -13.09 9.30
CA THR A 229 -20.79 -13.57 10.66
C THR A 229 -21.58 -12.79 11.71
N MET A 230 -21.73 -11.48 11.53
CA MET A 230 -22.55 -10.62 12.39
C MET A 230 -24.04 -10.92 12.27
N ALA A 231 -24.53 -11.21 11.06
CA ALA A 231 -25.93 -11.61 10.85
C ALA A 231 -26.25 -12.93 11.57
N ASP A 232 -25.40 -13.95 11.42
CA ASP A 232 -25.57 -15.25 12.10
C ASP A 232 -25.50 -15.14 13.63
N ALA A 233 -24.70 -14.21 14.16
CA ALA A 233 -24.58 -13.98 15.59
C ALA A 233 -25.80 -13.25 16.20
N GLY A 234 -26.58 -12.53 15.38
CA GLY A 234 -27.81 -11.85 15.81
C GLY A 234 -29.08 -12.69 15.75
N GLU A 235 -29.06 -13.83 15.04
CA GLU A 235 -30.22 -14.72 14.86
C GLU A 235 -30.32 -15.86 15.91
N LYS A 236 -29.34 -16.02 16.81
CA LYS A 236 -29.31 -17.07 17.85
C LYS A 236 -29.40 -16.50 19.27
#